data_AF-A0A7D9LS55-F1
#
_entry.id   AF-A0A7D9LS55-F1
#
_cell.length_a   1.000
_cell.length_b   1.000
_cell.length_c   1.000
_cell.angle_alpha   90.00
_cell.angle_beta   90.00
_cell.angle_gamma   90.00
#
_symmetry.space_group_name_H-M   'P 1'
#
loop_
_entity.id
_entity.type
_entity.pdbx_description
1 polymer ?
#
loop_
_entity_poly.entity_id
_entity_poly.type
_entity_poly.pdbx_seq_one_letter_code
_entity_poly.pdbx_strand_id
1 'polypeptide(L)'
;AFKTYVKSRKVQEKRKESDSKREKLGKCIRCLEKPPWSTKIKAKLMEAMHMDYMSSEESEHERESPYKTKQYIVRPLTWKSNELKRFKKKLDKGHLDSLPELIKKQALPRSVGAPSSRGMPDNCPEWACNQSSSANSSLQSPLSTSSTSSPLNSSTPSSGNGSNDE
;
A
#
# COMPACT_ATOMS: atom_id res chain seq x y z
N ALA A 1 -19.03 30.92 9.32
CA ALA A 1 -19.83 29.70 9.57
C ALA A 1 -19.56 28.57 8.56
N PHE A 2 -19.76 28.79 7.25
CA PHE A 2 -19.66 27.73 6.23
C PHE A 2 -18.29 27.03 6.14
N LYS A 3 -17.18 27.78 6.16
CA LYS A 3 -15.81 27.23 6.12
C LYS A 3 -15.52 26.28 7.30
N THR A 4 -16.03 26.61 8.49
CA THR A 4 -15.89 25.78 9.70
C THR A 4 -16.69 24.49 9.61
N TYR A 5 -17.92 24.56 9.09
CA TYR A 5 -18.77 23.39 8.84
C TYR A 5 -18.13 22.41 7.84
N VAL A 6 -17.62 22.91 6.71
CA VAL A 6 -16.94 22.08 5.70
C VAL A 6 -15.68 21.43 6.27
N LYS A 7 -14.88 22.17 7.06
CA LYS A 7 -13.71 21.61 7.76
C LYS A 7 -14.11 20.50 8.74
N SER A 8 -15.11 20.74 9.60
CA SER A 8 -15.60 19.76 10.57
C SER A 8 -16.11 18.47 9.89
N ARG A 9 -16.87 18.62 8.80
CA ARG A 9 -17.37 17.49 8.00
C ARG A 9 -16.23 16.65 7.42
N LYS A 10 -15.21 17.29 6.82
CA LYS A 10 -14.03 16.59 6.29
C LYS A 10 -13.26 15.83 7.38
N VAL A 11 -13.15 16.40 8.58
CA VAL A 11 -12.51 15.73 9.72
C VAL A 11 -13.31 14.50 10.17
N GLN A 12 -14.63 14.60 10.25
CA GLN A 12 -15.48 13.46 10.60
C GLN A 12 -15.40 12.34 9.56
N GLU A 13 -15.37 12.68 8.28
CA GLU A 13 -15.23 11.72 7.19
C GLU A 13 -13.89 10.98 7.25
N LYS A 14 -12.78 11.69 7.48
CA LYS A 14 -11.46 11.09 7.69
C LYS A 14 -11.42 10.15 8.91
N ARG A 15 -12.10 10.51 10.01
CA ARG A 15 -12.19 9.65 11.20
C ARG A 15 -12.93 8.35 10.87
N LYS A 16 -14.09 8.44 10.23
CA LYS A 16 -14.87 7.26 9.79
C LYS A 16 -14.07 6.35 8.86
N GLU A 17 -13.31 6.93 7.93
CA GLU A 17 -12.44 6.17 7.03
C GLU A 17 -11.33 5.43 7.81
N SER A 18 -10.71 6.08 8.81
CA SER A 18 -9.71 5.45 9.68
C SER A 18 -10.30 4.33 10.52
N ASP A 19 -11.50 4.52 11.06
CA ASP A 19 -12.19 3.53 11.89
C ASP A 19 -12.60 2.30 11.08
N SER A 20 -13.14 2.51 9.88
CA SER A 20 -13.46 1.43 8.92
C SER A 20 -12.22 0.61 8.55
N LYS A 21 -11.09 1.27 8.27
CA LYS A 21 -9.82 0.58 7.99
C LYS A 21 -9.37 -0.26 9.18
N ARG A 22 -9.44 0.28 10.41
CA ARG A 22 -9.10 -0.43 11.64
C ARG A 22 -9.96 -1.65 11.87
N GLU A 23 -11.27 -1.51 11.68
CA GLU A 23 -12.21 -2.63 11.78
C GLU A 23 -11.87 -3.74 10.77
N LYS A 24 -11.64 -3.34 9.51
CA LYS A 24 -11.27 -4.26 8.43
C LYS A 24 -9.95 -4.99 8.72
N LEU A 25 -8.95 -4.27 9.20
CA LEU A 25 -7.68 -4.87 9.60
C LEU A 25 -7.88 -5.87 10.74
N GLY A 26 -8.57 -5.48 11.81
CA GLY A 26 -8.84 -6.36 12.94
C GLY A 26 -9.59 -7.62 12.51
N LYS A 27 -10.53 -7.49 11.57
CA LYS A 27 -11.22 -8.62 10.95
C LYS A 27 -10.28 -9.53 10.15
N CYS A 28 -9.40 -8.96 9.33
CA CYS A 28 -8.40 -9.75 8.58
C CYS A 28 -7.49 -10.54 9.54
N ILE A 29 -7.04 -9.92 10.63
CA ILE A 29 -6.19 -10.58 11.65
C ILE A 29 -6.95 -11.75 12.30
N ARG A 30 -8.19 -11.55 12.74
CA ARG A 30 -9.01 -12.65 13.30
C ARG A 30 -9.23 -13.80 12.32
N CYS A 31 -9.36 -13.50 11.02
CA CYS A 31 -9.50 -14.52 9.99
C CYS A 31 -8.19 -15.26 9.67
N LEU A 32 -7.03 -14.67 9.98
CA LEU A 32 -5.73 -15.32 9.87
C LEU A 32 -5.47 -16.32 11.00
N GLU A 33 -6.03 -16.09 12.18
CA GLU A 33 -5.89 -17.01 13.31
C GLU A 33 -6.57 -18.36 13.03
N LYS A 34 -7.73 -18.33 12.38
CA LYS A 34 -8.51 -19.53 12.03
C LYS A 34 -7.81 -20.36 10.94
N PRO A 35 -7.86 -21.70 10.98
CA PRO A 35 -7.38 -22.56 9.88
C PRO A 35 -8.13 -22.22 8.57
N PRO A 36 -7.57 -22.49 7.38
CA PRO A 36 -6.50 -23.45 7.06
C PRO A 36 -5.13 -22.81 6.72
N TRP A 37 -4.83 -21.60 7.20
CA TRP A 37 -3.58 -20.92 6.84
C TRP A 37 -2.35 -21.62 7.45
N SER A 38 -1.34 -21.92 6.63
CA SER A 38 -0.05 -22.40 7.12
C SER A 38 0.72 -21.30 7.84
N THR A 39 1.61 -21.66 8.77
CA THR A 39 2.43 -20.69 9.53
C THR A 39 3.21 -19.75 8.62
N LYS A 40 3.76 -20.27 7.51
CA LYS A 40 4.48 -19.47 6.50
C LYS A 40 3.57 -18.43 5.85
N ILE A 41 2.34 -18.82 5.47
CA ILE A 41 1.37 -17.89 4.85
C ILE A 41 0.86 -16.87 5.88
N LYS A 42 0.66 -17.27 7.14
CA LYS A 42 0.28 -16.35 8.22
C LYS A 42 1.36 -15.29 8.43
N ALA A 43 2.62 -15.68 8.57
CA ALA A 43 3.75 -14.76 8.73
C ALA A 43 3.86 -13.80 7.53
N LYS A 44 3.81 -14.34 6.31
CA LYS A 44 3.79 -13.56 5.07
C LYS A 44 2.64 -12.55 5.08
N LEU A 45 1.42 -12.96 5.41
CA LEU A 45 0.28 -12.04 5.42
C LEU A 45 0.38 -10.98 6.52
N MET A 46 0.88 -11.33 7.71
CA MET A 46 1.06 -10.36 8.80
C MET A 46 1.97 -9.20 8.42
N GLU A 47 3.01 -9.46 7.62
CA GLU A 47 3.91 -8.43 7.06
C GLU A 47 3.16 -7.36 6.21
N ALA A 48 2.05 -7.74 5.57
CA ALA A 48 1.24 -6.85 4.72
C ALA A 48 -0.15 -6.52 5.31
N MET A 49 -0.37 -6.80 6.60
CA MET A 49 -1.59 -6.47 7.35
C MET A 49 -1.39 -5.22 8.20
N HIS A 50 -1.12 -4.11 7.51
CA HIS A 50 -1.07 -2.77 8.12
C HIS A 50 -2.14 -1.85 7.52
N MET A 51 -2.38 -0.71 8.20
CA MET A 51 -3.34 0.30 7.75
C MET A 51 -3.08 0.76 6.32
N ASP A 52 -1.82 0.84 5.93
CA ASP A 52 -1.47 1.32 4.60
C ASP A 52 -1.88 0.38 3.48
N TYR A 53 -2.09 -0.90 3.80
CA TYR A 53 -2.52 -1.92 2.87
C TYR A 53 -4.03 -2.09 2.84
N MET A 54 -4.79 -1.43 3.72
CA MET A 54 -6.24 -1.47 3.68
C MET A 54 -6.77 -0.52 2.61
N SER A 55 -7.66 -1.02 1.76
CA SER A 55 -8.34 -0.16 0.79
C SER A 55 -9.29 0.77 1.53
N SER A 56 -9.31 2.04 1.15
CA SER A 56 -10.31 2.99 1.63
C SER A 56 -11.69 2.58 1.10
N GLU A 57 -12.64 2.41 2.00
CA GLU A 57 -14.06 2.29 1.68
C GLU A 57 -14.67 3.67 1.89
N GLU A 58 -14.99 4.37 0.80
CA GLU A 58 -15.75 5.62 0.87
C GLU A 58 -17.23 5.21 0.87
N SER A 59 -17.96 5.56 1.95
CA SER A 59 -19.40 5.33 1.99
C SER A 59 -20.09 6.36 1.09
N GLU A 60 -20.56 5.92 -0.08
CA GLU A 60 -21.40 6.75 -0.93
C GLU A 60 -22.75 6.94 -0.22
N HIS A 61 -23.01 8.16 0.22
CA HIS A 61 -24.33 8.55 0.69
C HIS A 61 -25.08 9.13 -0.50
N GLU A 62 -26.02 8.38 -1.08
CA GLU A 62 -27.01 8.97 -1.98
C GLU A 62 -27.81 9.99 -1.16
N ARG A 63 -27.77 11.26 -1.59
CA ARG A 63 -28.35 12.37 -0.82
C ARG A 63 -29.86 12.51 -1.02
N GLU A 64 -30.49 11.75 -1.91
CA GLU A 64 -31.79 12.15 -2.46
C GLU A 64 -32.89 11.06 -2.49
N SER A 65 -32.69 9.86 -1.90
CA SER A 65 -33.73 8.82 -1.91
C SER A 65 -34.30 8.54 -0.51
N PRO A 66 -35.64 8.53 -0.34
CA PRO A 66 -36.27 8.09 0.92
C PRO A 66 -36.03 6.60 1.21
N TYR A 67 -35.57 5.83 0.20
CA TYR A 67 -35.22 4.41 0.33
C TYR A 67 -33.70 4.26 0.40
N LYS A 68 -33.16 4.52 1.61
CA LYS A 68 -31.75 4.40 1.99
C LYS A 68 -31.17 3.01 1.69
N THR A 69 -30.67 2.78 0.49
CA THR A 69 -29.84 1.60 0.23
C THR A 69 -28.38 2.04 0.10
N LYS A 70 -27.64 1.82 1.19
CA LYS A 70 -26.25 2.28 1.38
C LYS A 70 -25.31 1.32 0.64
N GLN A 71 -24.72 1.75 -0.46
CA GLN A 71 -23.63 1.01 -1.10
C GLN A 71 -22.28 1.43 -0.50
N TYR A 72 -21.34 0.49 -0.38
CA TYR A 72 -19.94 0.84 -0.15
C TYR A 72 -19.18 0.94 -1.48
N ILE A 73 -18.53 2.07 -1.73
CA ILE A 73 -17.57 2.20 -2.83
C ILE A 73 -16.19 1.81 -2.32
N VAL A 74 -15.64 0.74 -2.90
CA VAL A 74 -14.27 0.30 -2.61
C VAL A 74 -13.33 0.92 -3.63
N ARG A 75 -12.36 1.71 -3.17
CA ARG A 75 -11.32 2.29 -4.04
C ARG A 75 -10.09 1.39 -4.05
N PRO A 76 -9.77 0.73 -5.18
CA PRO A 76 -8.66 -0.21 -5.24
C PRO A 76 -7.32 0.52 -5.17
N LEU A 77 -6.36 -0.08 -4.46
CA LEU A 77 -4.96 0.38 -4.44
C LEU A 77 -4.25 -0.20 -5.67
N THR A 78 -3.75 0.68 -6.55
CA THR A 78 -3.16 0.32 -7.85
C THR A 78 -1.84 -0.45 -7.71
N TRP A 79 -1.05 -0.08 -6.70
CA TRP A 79 0.24 -0.69 -6.41
C TRP A 79 0.15 -2.08 -5.79
N LYS A 80 -1.03 -2.58 -5.40
CA LYS A 80 -1.16 -3.93 -4.82
C LYS A 80 -0.88 -5.01 -5.86
N SER A 81 -0.04 -5.97 -5.49
CA SER A 81 0.18 -7.18 -6.27
C SER A 81 -1.10 -8.01 -6.41
N ASN A 82 -1.17 -8.80 -7.48
CA ASN A 82 -2.26 -9.77 -7.66
C ASN A 82 -2.26 -10.85 -6.58
N GLU A 83 -1.08 -11.20 -6.05
CA GLU A 83 -0.96 -12.14 -4.95
C GLU A 83 -1.65 -11.62 -3.68
N LEU A 84 -1.33 -10.39 -3.25
CA LEU A 84 -1.97 -9.77 -2.09
C LEU A 84 -3.49 -9.59 -2.28
N LYS A 85 -3.94 -9.24 -3.49
CA LYS A 85 -5.37 -9.16 -3.82
C LYS A 85 -6.07 -10.50 -3.64
N ARG A 86 -5.47 -11.60 -4.09
CA ARG A 86 -6.01 -12.95 -3.93
C ARG A 86 -6.12 -13.34 -2.45
N PHE A 87 -5.10 -13.07 -1.65
CA PHE A 87 -5.16 -13.35 -0.21
C PHE A 87 -6.24 -12.56 0.51
N LYS A 88 -6.35 -11.25 0.23
CA LYS A 88 -7.43 -10.42 0.79
C LYS A 88 -8.81 -10.93 0.43
N LYS A 89 -9.01 -11.32 -0.84
CA LYS A 89 -10.28 -11.92 -1.28
C LYS A 89 -10.60 -13.22 -0.55
N LYS A 90 -9.60 -14.08 -0.30
CA LYS A 90 -9.79 -15.32 0.47
C LYS A 90 -10.14 -15.04 1.94
N LEU A 91 -9.49 -14.06 2.58
CA LEU A 91 -9.82 -13.63 3.94
C LEU A 91 -11.23 -13.06 4.04
N ASP A 92 -11.63 -12.22 3.08
CA ASP A 92 -12.98 -11.67 3.01
C ASP A 92 -14.02 -12.78 2.82
N LYS A 93 -13.74 -13.75 1.95
CA LYS A 93 -14.61 -14.92 1.76
C LYS A 93 -14.73 -15.73 3.05
N GLY A 94 -13.61 -16.09 3.68
CA GLY A 94 -13.63 -16.87 4.93
C GLY A 94 -14.38 -16.16 6.06
N HIS A 95 -14.31 -14.83 6.11
CA HIS A 95 -15.15 -14.07 7.03
C HIS A 95 -16.64 -14.16 6.66
N LEU A 96 -16.99 -13.90 5.41
CA LEU A 96 -18.38 -13.95 4.96
C LEU A 96 -18.99 -15.34 5.22
N ASP A 97 -18.23 -16.39 4.99
CA ASP A 97 -18.65 -17.77 5.24
C ASP A 97 -18.89 -18.03 6.73
N SER A 98 -18.11 -17.37 7.62
CA SER A 98 -18.25 -17.49 9.07
C SER A 98 -19.42 -16.69 9.69
N LEU A 99 -20.02 -15.77 8.94
CA LEU A 99 -21.15 -14.98 9.43
C LEU A 99 -22.45 -15.81 9.42
N PRO A 100 -23.37 -15.59 10.38
CA PRO A 100 -24.73 -16.10 10.29
C PRO A 100 -25.46 -15.60 9.03
N GLU A 101 -26.33 -16.44 8.47
CA GLU A 101 -27.05 -16.15 7.21
C GLU A 101 -27.85 -14.82 7.28
N LEU A 102 -28.43 -14.52 8.44
CA LEU A 102 -29.14 -13.27 8.67
C LEU A 102 -28.23 -12.04 8.50
N ILE A 103 -26.98 -12.12 9.00
CA ILE A 103 -26.00 -11.05 8.87
C ILE A 103 -25.50 -10.94 7.43
N LYS A 104 -25.32 -12.07 6.72
CA LYS A 104 -24.96 -12.06 5.30
C LYS A 104 -26.02 -11.33 4.46
N LYS A 105 -27.30 -11.56 4.73
CA LYS A 105 -28.43 -10.88 4.05
C LYS A 105 -28.51 -9.39 4.34
N GLN A 106 -28.01 -8.96 5.50
CA GLN A 106 -27.91 -7.54 5.88
C GLN A 106 -26.63 -6.87 5.38
N ALA A 107 -25.70 -7.61 4.76
CA ALA A 107 -24.48 -7.03 4.24
C ALA A 107 -24.79 -6.09 3.08
N LEU A 108 -24.36 -4.84 3.22
CA LEU A 108 -24.53 -3.83 2.19
C LEU A 108 -23.74 -4.20 0.92
N PRO A 109 -24.29 -3.94 -0.28
CA PRO A 109 -23.59 -4.20 -1.53
C PRO A 109 -22.33 -3.34 -1.63
N ARG A 110 -21.30 -3.90 -2.26
CA ARG A 110 -20.03 -3.22 -2.54
C ARG A 110 -19.86 -3.03 -4.04
N SER A 111 -19.56 -1.81 -4.47
CA SER A 111 -19.15 -1.50 -5.84
C SER A 111 -17.67 -1.12 -5.88
N VAL A 112 -17.04 -1.31 -7.05
CA VAL A 112 -15.66 -0.88 -7.28
C VAL A 112 -15.72 0.55 -7.82
N GLY A 113 -15.10 1.48 -7.09
CA GLY A 113 -14.99 2.87 -7.50
C GLY A 113 -13.68 3.18 -8.21
N ALA A 114 -13.43 4.48 -8.38
CA ALA A 114 -12.17 4.98 -8.92
C ALA A 114 -10.96 4.50 -8.10
N PRO A 115 -9.79 4.27 -8.72
CA PRO A 115 -8.58 3.92 -8.01
C PRO A 115 -8.26 4.90 -6.88
N SER A 116 -7.68 4.38 -5.80
CA SER A 116 -7.17 5.18 -4.70
C SER A 116 -5.94 5.97 -5.17
N SER A 117 -5.84 7.23 -4.78
CA SER A 117 -4.66 8.07 -5.01
C SER A 117 -3.50 7.78 -4.05
N ARG A 118 -3.66 6.81 -3.13
CA ARG A 118 -2.66 6.50 -2.13
C ARG A 118 -1.45 5.81 -2.77
N GLY A 119 -0.27 6.35 -2.47
CA GLY A 119 1.02 5.79 -2.88
C GLY A 119 1.33 4.46 -2.23
N MET A 120 2.33 3.80 -2.78
CA MET A 120 2.93 2.58 -2.22
C MET A 120 3.59 2.91 -0.87
N PRO A 121 3.49 2.05 0.16
CA PRO A 121 4.22 2.23 1.42
C PRO A 121 5.74 2.07 1.21
N ASP A 122 6.55 2.81 1.98
CA ASP A 122 8.02 2.82 1.83
C ASP A 122 8.64 1.42 2.01
N ASN A 123 8.16 0.66 2.99
CA ASN A 123 8.63 -0.68 3.30
C ASN A 123 7.69 -1.74 2.72
N CYS A 124 7.35 -1.65 1.43
CA CYS A 124 6.47 -2.64 0.83
C CYS A 124 7.21 -3.94 0.45
N PRO A 125 6.78 -5.11 0.97
CA PRO A 125 7.34 -6.38 0.54
C PRO A 125 7.14 -6.58 -0.96
N GLU A 126 8.16 -7.12 -1.63
CA GLU A 126 8.14 -7.35 -3.08
C GLU A 126 6.94 -8.19 -3.53
N TRP A 127 6.56 -9.18 -2.72
CA TRP A 127 5.40 -10.03 -3.02
C TRP A 127 4.05 -9.27 -2.93
N ALA A 128 3.99 -8.19 -2.16
CA ALA A 128 2.77 -7.46 -1.83
C ALA A 128 2.51 -6.27 -2.79
N CYS A 129 3.55 -5.78 -3.47
CA CYS A 129 3.50 -4.61 -4.33
C CYS A 129 3.88 -4.91 -5.78
N ASN A 130 3.35 -4.10 -6.71
CA ASN A 130 3.78 -4.09 -8.09
C ASN A 130 5.03 -3.21 -8.21
N GLN A 131 6.16 -3.82 -8.56
CA GLN A 131 7.44 -3.15 -8.82
C GLN A 131 7.32 -2.04 -9.89
N SER A 132 6.37 -2.16 -10.83
CA SER A 132 6.15 -1.17 -11.90
C SER A 132 5.53 0.16 -11.45
N SER A 133 5.00 0.24 -10.22
CA SER A 133 4.44 1.47 -9.65
C SER A 133 5.41 2.26 -8.76
N SER A 134 6.66 1.79 -8.62
CA SER A 134 7.70 2.39 -7.75
C SER A 134 8.52 3.50 -8.42
N ALA A 135 8.23 3.85 -9.68
CA ALA A 135 8.90 4.97 -10.33
C ALA A 135 8.15 6.28 -10.00
N ASN A 136 8.40 6.90 -8.84
CA ASN A 136 8.25 8.36 -8.58
C ASN A 136 8.49 8.76 -7.10
N SER A 137 9.56 8.31 -6.46
CA SER A 137 10.00 8.92 -5.19
C SER A 137 11.51 9.17 -5.05
N SER A 138 12.29 9.01 -6.12
CA SER A 138 13.69 9.45 -6.15
C SER A 138 13.89 10.59 -7.13
N LEU A 139 13.40 11.78 -6.78
CA LEU A 139 13.91 13.03 -7.34
C LEU A 139 15.13 13.44 -6.52
N GLN A 140 16.30 12.88 -6.85
CA GLN A 140 17.57 13.57 -6.68
C GLN A 140 17.96 14.13 -8.03
N SER A 141 18.04 15.46 -8.14
CA SER A 141 18.84 16.22 -9.13
C SER A 141 18.64 17.73 -8.88
N PRO A 142 19.55 18.62 -9.32
CA PRO A 142 21.00 18.49 -9.52
C PRO A 142 21.78 19.72 -8.98
N LEU A 143 23.09 19.63 -8.73
CA LEU A 143 23.94 20.81 -8.89
C LEU A 143 25.39 20.45 -9.24
N SER A 144 25.73 20.72 -10.50
CA SER A 144 27.09 20.76 -11.02
C SER A 144 27.84 21.96 -10.43
N THR A 145 29.10 21.78 -10.05
CA THR A 145 30.11 22.82 -10.28
C THR A 145 31.39 22.18 -10.80
N SER A 146 31.79 22.69 -11.95
CA SER A 146 32.97 22.39 -12.75
C SER A 146 34.23 23.02 -12.15
N SER A 147 35.37 22.32 -12.21
CA SER A 147 36.72 22.91 -12.19
C SER A 147 37.64 21.95 -12.94
N THR A 148 37.93 22.19 -14.23
CA THR A 148 38.94 23.11 -14.79
C THR A 148 40.33 22.44 -14.86
N SER A 149 40.65 22.03 -16.09
CA SER A 149 41.94 21.91 -16.77
C SER A 149 43.11 21.16 -16.12
N SER A 150 43.50 20.04 -16.76
CA SER A 150 44.89 19.63 -16.89
C SER A 150 45.22 19.49 -18.38
N PRO A 151 46.33 20.07 -18.86
CA PRO A 151 47.24 19.23 -19.64
C PRO A 151 48.73 19.55 -19.44
N LEU A 152 49.55 18.64 -19.99
CA LEU A 152 50.97 18.71 -20.37
C LEU A 152 51.99 17.95 -19.50
N ASN A 153 52.27 16.73 -19.97
CA ASN A 153 53.53 16.30 -20.61
C ASN A 153 54.86 16.58 -19.88
N SER A 154 55.61 15.52 -19.56
CA SER A 154 56.91 15.19 -20.19
C SER A 154 57.83 14.33 -19.29
N SER A 155 58.47 13.33 -19.92
CA SER A 155 59.85 12.83 -19.70
C SER A 155 60.21 12.23 -18.33
N THR A 156 60.93 11.11 -18.15
CA THR A 156 61.77 10.22 -18.97
C THR A 156 62.18 9.03 -18.07
N PRO A 157 62.78 7.94 -18.60
CA PRO A 157 63.00 6.67 -17.90
C PRO A 157 64.36 6.61 -17.18
N SER A 158 64.53 5.67 -16.25
CA SER A 158 65.87 5.17 -15.90
C SER A 158 65.83 3.80 -15.22
N SER A 159 66.62 2.90 -15.79
CA SER A 159 66.96 1.54 -15.34
C SER A 159 67.65 1.50 -13.96
N GLY A 160 67.55 0.34 -13.30
CA GLY A 160 68.36 0.03 -12.11
C GLY A 160 68.20 -1.42 -11.64
N ASN A 161 69.27 -2.19 -11.82
CA ASN A 161 69.52 -3.62 -11.50
C ASN A 161 69.30 -4.08 -10.05
N GLY A 162 69.22 -5.42 -9.89
CA GLY A 162 69.67 -6.18 -8.71
C GLY A 162 68.76 -7.38 -8.41
N SER A 163 69.04 -8.60 -8.90
CA SER A 163 69.96 -9.64 -8.40
C SER A 163 69.62 -10.27 -7.04
N ASN A 164 69.80 -11.60 -7.00
CA ASN A 164 69.79 -12.60 -5.91
C ASN A 164 68.51 -13.47 -5.93
N ASP A 165 68.52 -14.70 -6.45
CA ASP A 165 69.24 -15.93 -6.02
C ASP A 165 68.90 -16.32 -4.58
N GLU A 166 67.93 -17.22 -4.40
CA GLU A 166 68.09 -18.59 -3.85
C GLU A 166 66.82 -19.42 -4.07
#